data_AF-A0A1S3CQH7-F1
#
_entry.id   AF-A0A1S3CQH7-F1
#
_cell.length_a   1.000
_cell.length_b   1.000
_cell.length_c   1.000
_cell.angle_alpha   90.00
_cell.angle_beta   90.00
_cell.angle_gamma   90.00
#
_symmetry.space_group_name_H-M   'P 1'
#
loop_
_entity.id
_entity.type
_entity.pdbx_description
1 polymer ?
#
loop_
_entity_poly.entity_id
_entity_poly.type
_entity_poly.pdbx_seq_one_letter_code
_entity_poly.pdbx_strand_id
1 'polypeptide(L)'
;MEGWDPNTKSTLTQIPLLTTKAGPRDGAAWTQRLKEEYKALIAYTQMNKSNDNDWFRISAANPEGTRWIGKCWYIHNLLKYEFDLQFDIPVTYPSTAPELELPELDGKTQKMYRGALGLELLTLFVWDLHHGLLLRFQFLLILV
;
A
#
# COMPACT_ATOMS: atom_id res chain seq x y z
N MET A 1 19.43 -6.80 -6.58
CA MET A 1 19.24 -6.38 -5.16
C MET A 1 20.20 -5.24 -4.76
N GLU A 2 20.70 -4.45 -5.71
CA GLU A 2 21.46 -3.21 -5.47
C GLU A 2 20.55 -2.03 -5.84
N GLY A 3 20.37 -1.06 -4.93
CA GLY A 3 19.49 0.11 -5.15
C GLY A 3 18.64 0.51 -3.95
N TRP A 4 18.63 -0.28 -2.88
CA TRP A 4 17.90 0.03 -1.64
C TRP A 4 18.77 0.86 -0.70
N ASP A 5 18.27 2.01 -0.23
CA ASP A 5 18.95 2.71 0.86
C ASP A 5 18.90 1.85 2.15
N PRO A 6 19.90 1.97 3.04
CA PRO A 6 20.01 1.11 4.22
C PRO A 6 18.78 1.16 5.14
N ASN A 7 18.10 2.30 5.21
CA ASN A 7 16.91 2.48 6.06
C ASN A 7 15.71 1.73 5.48
N THR A 8 15.51 1.79 4.16
CA THR A 8 14.46 1.02 3.49
C THR A 8 14.69 -0.49 3.62
N LYS A 9 15.94 -0.95 3.52
CA LYS A 9 16.29 -2.36 3.72
C LYS A 9 15.99 -2.85 5.14
N SER A 10 16.38 -2.07 6.15
CA SER A 10 16.13 -2.38 7.56
C SER A 10 14.62 -2.45 7.88
N THR A 11 13.84 -1.51 7.33
CA THR A 11 12.40 -1.42 7.51
C THR A 11 11.69 -2.68 6.99
N LEU A 12 12.10 -3.20 5.83
CA LEU A 12 11.45 -4.36 5.20
C LEU A 12 11.76 -5.68 5.89
N THR A 13 12.95 -5.80 6.49
CA THR A 13 13.30 -7.00 7.26
C THR A 13 12.46 -7.19 8.53
N GLN A 14 11.79 -6.15 9.01
CA GLN A 14 10.96 -6.20 10.23
C GLN A 14 9.51 -6.59 9.95
N ILE A 15 9.10 -6.64 8.68
CA ILE A 15 7.73 -6.88 8.30
C ILE A 15 7.50 -8.39 8.13
N PRO A 16 6.44 -8.98 8.74
CA PRO A 16 6.13 -10.39 8.58
C PRO A 16 6.00 -10.78 7.10
N LEU A 17 6.75 -11.80 6.70
CA LEU A 17 6.69 -12.35 5.35
C LEU A 17 5.37 -13.06 5.12
N LEU A 18 4.77 -12.82 3.96
CA LEU A 18 3.60 -13.55 3.50
C LEU A 18 4.05 -14.81 2.77
N THR A 19 3.42 -15.93 3.06
CA THR A 19 3.81 -17.25 2.53
C THR A 19 2.72 -17.84 1.63
N THR A 20 1.47 -17.45 1.84
CA THR A 20 0.34 -17.98 1.08
C THR A 20 0.20 -17.25 -0.26
N LYS A 21 0.46 -17.90 -1.39
CA LYS A 21 0.22 -17.31 -2.73
C LYS A 21 -1.22 -17.59 -3.17
N ALA A 22 -2.16 -16.75 -2.75
CA ALA A 22 -3.58 -16.87 -3.06
C ALA A 22 -4.21 -15.51 -3.37
N GLY A 23 -5.13 -15.49 -4.33
CA GLY A 23 -5.94 -14.34 -4.72
C GLY A 23 -7.41 -14.48 -4.33
N PRO A 24 -8.25 -13.46 -4.60
CA PRO A 24 -9.64 -13.40 -4.15
C PRO A 24 -10.54 -14.59 -4.51
N ARG A 25 -10.17 -15.39 -5.52
CA ARG A 25 -10.94 -16.55 -5.98
C ARG A 25 -10.55 -17.87 -5.29
N ASP A 26 -9.51 -17.88 -4.47
CA ASP A 26 -8.96 -19.11 -3.89
C ASP A 26 -9.62 -19.51 -2.55
N GLY A 27 -10.78 -18.93 -2.23
CA GLY A 27 -11.62 -19.31 -1.10
C GLY A 27 -10.87 -19.32 0.24
N ALA A 28 -10.74 -20.49 0.87
CA ALA A 28 -10.07 -20.61 2.17
C ALA A 28 -8.59 -20.16 2.15
N ALA A 29 -7.89 -20.34 1.03
CA ALA A 29 -6.51 -19.89 0.88
C ALA A 29 -6.42 -18.35 0.84
N TRP A 30 -7.42 -17.69 0.24
CA TRP A 30 -7.55 -16.23 0.29
C TRP A 30 -7.76 -15.73 1.73
N THR A 31 -8.64 -16.38 2.49
CA THR A 31 -8.86 -16.05 3.90
C THR A 31 -7.58 -16.19 4.73
N GLN A 32 -6.77 -17.22 4.47
CA GLN A 32 -5.47 -17.40 5.11
C GLN A 32 -4.51 -16.26 4.73
N ARG A 33 -4.44 -15.92 3.44
CA ARG A 33 -3.64 -14.82 2.94
C ARG A 33 -4.06 -13.48 3.52
N LEU A 34 -5.35 -13.17 3.60
CA LEU A 34 -5.86 -11.95 4.23
C LEU A 34 -5.42 -11.81 5.69
N LYS A 35 -5.39 -12.90 6.45
CA LYS A 35 -4.86 -12.88 7.83
C LYS A 35 -3.38 -12.51 7.87
N GLU A 36 -2.60 -12.98 6.90
CA GLU A 36 -1.19 -12.61 6.75
C GLU A 36 -1.05 -11.13 6.39
N GLU A 37 -1.85 -10.62 5.44
CA GLU A 37 -1.88 -9.19 5.08
C GLU A 37 -2.22 -8.30 6.27
N TYR A 38 -3.25 -8.62 7.05
CA TYR A 38 -3.60 -7.84 8.24
C TYR A 38 -2.48 -7.82 9.26
N LYS A 39 -1.84 -8.96 9.53
CA LYS A 39 -0.69 -9.02 10.46
C LYS A 39 0.46 -8.13 9.97
N ALA A 40 0.74 -8.19 8.67
CA ALA A 40 1.83 -7.45 8.08
C ALA A 40 1.55 -5.93 8.06
N LEU A 41 0.31 -5.53 7.74
CA LEU A 41 -0.17 -4.14 7.83
C LEU A 41 -0.13 -3.57 9.25
N ILE A 42 -0.58 -4.35 10.25
CA ILE A 42 -0.54 -3.95 11.66
C ILE A 42 0.90 -3.73 12.11
N ALA A 43 1.80 -4.68 11.82
CA ALA A 43 3.21 -4.57 12.17
C ALA A 43 3.86 -3.34 11.52
N TYR A 44 3.59 -3.11 10.23
CA TYR A 44 4.12 -1.95 9.51
C TYR A 44 3.59 -0.63 10.07
N THR A 45 2.30 -0.55 10.40
CA THR A 45 1.70 0.64 11.02
C THR A 45 2.28 0.92 12.41
N GLN A 46 2.48 -0.12 13.22
CA GLN A 46 3.08 0.01 14.55
C GLN A 46 4.52 0.52 14.48
N MET A 47 5.32 -0.02 13.55
CA MET A 47 6.68 0.41 13.30
C MET A 47 6.74 1.85 12.77
N ASN A 48 5.84 2.22 11.85
CA ASN A 48 5.76 3.61 11.36
C ASN A 48 5.44 4.57 12.50
N LYS A 49 4.50 4.22 13.40
CA LYS A 49 4.17 5.02 14.58
C LYS A 49 5.33 5.14 15.57
N SER A 50 6.06 4.06 15.83
CA SER A 50 7.22 4.11 16.74
C SER A 50 8.36 4.96 16.20
N ASN A 51 8.43 5.09 14.87
CA ASN A 51 9.44 5.88 14.17
C ASN A 51 8.94 7.28 13.77
N ASP A 52 7.80 7.74 14.30
CA ASP A 52 7.17 9.03 13.99
C ASP A 52 6.96 9.29 12.47
N ASN A 53 6.66 8.22 11.74
CA ASN A 53 6.44 8.21 10.29
C ASN A 53 5.05 7.63 9.96
N ASP A 54 4.04 7.84 10.81
CA ASP A 54 2.67 7.42 10.53
C ASP A 54 2.09 8.24 9.37
N TRP A 55 1.64 7.60 8.30
CA TRP A 55 1.24 8.28 7.06
C TRP A 55 -0.08 7.76 6.44
N PHE A 56 -0.67 6.69 6.98
CA PHE A 56 -1.93 6.15 6.45
C PHE A 56 -2.68 5.25 7.43
N ARG A 57 -3.97 5.04 7.16
CA ARG A 57 -4.82 4.00 7.74
C ARG A 57 -5.77 3.48 6.68
N ILE A 58 -5.87 2.16 6.54
CA ILE A 58 -6.80 1.49 5.63
C ILE A 58 -7.49 0.33 6.33
N SER A 59 -8.66 -0.03 5.84
CA SER A 59 -9.45 -1.17 6.28
C SER A 59 -10.22 -1.75 5.10
N ALA A 60 -10.47 -3.05 5.12
CA ALA A 60 -11.38 -3.65 4.16
C ALA A 60 -12.79 -3.03 4.31
N ALA A 61 -13.35 -2.57 3.19
CA ALA A 61 -14.71 -2.06 3.09
C ALA A 61 -15.76 -3.19 3.07
N ASN A 62 -15.33 -4.41 2.80
CA ASN A 62 -16.18 -5.59 2.69
C ASN A 62 -15.59 -6.81 3.43
N PRO A 63 -16.43 -7.76 3.88
CA PRO A 63 -15.98 -8.95 4.60
C PRO A 63 -15.00 -9.83 3.80
N GLU A 64 -15.09 -9.79 2.46
CA GLU A 64 -14.24 -10.58 1.57
C GLU A 64 -12.83 -9.99 1.42
N GLY A 65 -12.57 -8.79 1.94
CA GLY A 65 -11.25 -8.16 1.89
C GLY A 65 -10.77 -7.80 0.49
N THR A 66 -11.71 -7.63 -0.45
CA THR A 66 -11.41 -7.33 -1.86
C THR A 66 -11.53 -5.85 -2.20
N ARG A 67 -12.17 -5.05 -1.35
CA ARG A 67 -12.22 -3.60 -1.47
C ARG A 67 -11.66 -2.97 -0.21
N TRP A 68 -10.79 -1.99 -0.37
CA TRP A 68 -10.13 -1.31 0.74
C TRP A 68 -10.36 0.19 0.64
N ILE A 69 -10.61 0.79 1.79
CA ILE A 69 -10.82 2.23 1.94
C ILE A 69 -10.03 2.73 3.15
N GLY A 70 -9.72 4.02 3.14
CA GLY A 70 -9.03 4.63 4.24
C GLY A 70 -8.59 6.04 3.91
N LYS A 71 -7.57 6.49 4.63
CA LYS A 71 -6.98 7.82 4.47
C LYS A 71 -5.48 7.71 4.50
N CYS A 72 -4.83 8.51 3.68
CA CYS A 72 -3.39 8.77 3.78
C CYS A 72 -3.15 10.26 4.00
N TRP A 73 -2.03 10.60 4.59
CA TRP A 73 -1.67 11.99 4.82
C TRP A 73 -0.18 12.25 4.62
N TYR A 74 0.12 13.50 4.33
CA TYR A 74 1.46 14.00 4.11
C TYR A 74 1.65 15.30 4.89
N ILE A 75 2.79 15.44 5.56
CA ILE A 75 3.14 16.66 6.30
C ILE A 75 4.12 17.45 5.45
N HIS A 76 3.75 18.68 5.07
CA HIS A 76 4.61 19.60 4.35
C HIS A 76 4.50 20.99 4.96
N ASN A 77 5.65 21.61 5.27
CA ASN A 77 5.72 22.90 5.95
C ASN A 77 4.86 22.97 7.23
N LEU A 78 4.92 21.92 8.05
CA LEU A 78 4.12 21.76 9.29
C LEU A 78 2.60 21.73 9.08
N LEU A 79 2.13 21.63 7.84
CA LEU A 79 0.72 21.44 7.50
C LEU A 79 0.48 19.97 7.14
N LYS A 80 -0.56 19.39 7.73
CA LYS A 80 -1.02 18.03 7.40
C LYS A 80 -2.04 18.12 6.27
N TYR A 81 -1.71 17.48 5.15
CA TYR A 81 -2.61 17.26 4.02
C TYR A 81 -3.13 15.83 4.12
N GLU A 82 -4.44 15.65 4.14
CA GLU A 82 -5.09 14.35 4.30
C GLU A 82 -5.97 14.09 3.09
N PHE A 83 -5.95 12.86 2.59
CA PHE A 83 -6.66 12.44 1.38
C PHE A 83 -7.36 11.10 1.61
N ASP A 84 -8.56 10.97 1.07
CA ASP A 84 -9.22 9.68 0.95
C ASP A 84 -8.45 8.74 0.00
N LEU A 85 -8.26 7.50 0.43
CA LEU A 85 -7.58 6.43 -0.29
C LEU A 85 -8.53 5.25 -0.47
N GLN A 86 -8.66 4.76 -1.70
CA GLN A 86 -9.44 3.57 -2.00
C GLN A 86 -8.76 2.71 -3.07
N PHE A 87 -9.01 1.41 -3.05
CA PHE A 87 -8.57 0.49 -4.08
C PHE A 87 -9.31 -0.84 -4.00
N ASP A 88 -9.38 -1.53 -5.14
CA ASP A 88 -9.89 -2.88 -5.25
C ASP A 88 -8.73 -3.87 -5.49
N ILE A 89 -8.84 -5.06 -4.91
CA ILE A 89 -7.90 -6.16 -5.11
C ILE A 89 -8.23 -6.82 -6.46
N PRO A 90 -7.31 -6.80 -7.44
CA PRO A 90 -7.56 -7.44 -8.71
C PRO A 90 -7.66 -8.96 -8.53
N VAL A 91 -8.42 -9.60 -9.40
CA VAL A 91 -8.59 -11.06 -9.39
C VAL A 91 -7.26 -11.82 -9.52
N THR A 92 -6.30 -11.23 -10.20
CA THR A 92 -4.96 -11.78 -10.43
C THR A 92 -3.99 -11.50 -9.30
N TYR A 93 -4.40 -10.82 -8.22
CA TYR A 93 -3.59 -10.64 -7.02
C TYR A 93 -3.16 -12.01 -6.45
N PRO A 94 -1.93 -12.19 -5.95
CA PRO A 94 -0.84 -11.20 -5.81
C PRO A 94 0.05 -11.07 -7.06
N SER A 95 -0.37 -11.60 -8.22
CA SER A 95 0.38 -11.48 -9.48
C SER A 95 0.14 -10.15 -10.21
N THR A 96 -0.83 -9.34 -9.76
CA THR A 96 -1.02 -7.97 -10.21
C THR A 96 -1.23 -7.08 -8.99
N ALA A 97 -0.55 -5.94 -8.93
CA ALA A 97 -0.71 -4.97 -7.85
C ALA A 97 -2.10 -4.31 -7.92
N PRO A 98 -2.71 -3.95 -6.78
CA PRO A 98 -3.91 -3.11 -6.77
C PRO A 98 -3.62 -1.72 -7.35
N GLU A 99 -4.60 -1.15 -8.04
CA GLU A 99 -4.56 0.25 -8.49
C GLU A 99 -5.09 1.15 -7.38
N LEU A 100 -4.30 2.14 -6.98
CA LEU A 100 -4.60 3.00 -5.84
C LEU A 100 -5.24 4.29 -6.32
N GLU A 101 -6.36 4.65 -5.72
CA GLU A 101 -7.14 5.81 -6.10
C GLU A 101 -7.14 6.84 -4.97
N LEU A 102 -6.88 8.10 -5.36
CA LEU A 102 -6.99 9.28 -4.51
C LEU A 102 -8.03 10.21 -5.14
N PRO A 103 -9.34 10.02 -4.87
CA PRO A 103 -10.42 10.71 -5.59
C PRO A 103 -10.28 12.24 -5.55
N GLU A 104 -9.76 12.77 -4.46
CA GLU A 104 -9.57 14.22 -4.27
C GLU A 104 -8.50 14.84 -5.17
N LEU A 105 -7.60 14.02 -5.71
CA LEU A 105 -6.51 14.43 -6.60
C LEU A 105 -6.82 14.19 -8.09
N ASP A 106 -7.94 13.52 -8.39
CA ASP A 106 -8.35 13.28 -9.77
C ASP A 106 -8.60 14.62 -10.50
N GLY A 107 -8.05 14.73 -11.71
CA GLY A 107 -8.06 15.96 -12.50
C GLY A 107 -7.19 17.12 -11.97
N LYS A 108 -6.57 17.02 -10.78
CA LYS A 108 -5.70 18.06 -10.20
C LYS A 108 -4.22 17.89 -10.52
N THR A 109 -3.81 16.73 -11.02
CA THR A 109 -2.42 16.44 -11.39
C THR A 109 -2.35 15.61 -12.67
N GLN A 110 -1.34 15.90 -13.49
CA GLN A 110 -1.05 15.15 -14.72
C GLN A 110 -0.52 13.72 -14.43
N LYS A 111 -0.15 13.42 -13.19
CA LYS A 111 0.39 12.12 -12.76
C LYS A 111 -0.70 11.12 -12.34
N MET A 112 -1.97 11.51 -12.39
CA MET A 112 -3.12 10.64 -12.20
C MET A 112 -3.64 10.18 -13.56
N TYR A 113 -3.82 8.87 -13.74
CA TYR A 113 -4.44 8.30 -14.93
C TYR A 113 -5.81 7.77 -14.55
N ARG A 114 -6.87 8.46 -15.01
CA ARG A 114 -8.28 8.06 -14.80
C ARG A 114 -8.65 7.81 -13.32
N GLY A 115 -8.28 8.72 -12.41
CA GLY A 115 -8.57 8.57 -10.98
C GLY A 115 -7.65 7.61 -10.20
N ALA A 116 -6.76 6.87 -10.87
CA ALA A 116 -5.74 6.04 -10.25
C ALA A 116 -4.35 6.69 -10.36
N LEU A 117 -3.50 6.47 -9.35
CA LEU A 117 -2.09 6.85 -9.40
C LEU A 117 -1.40 6.08 -10.53
N GLY A 118 -0.79 6.80 -11.48
CA GLY A 118 -0.07 6.19 -12.59
C GLY A 118 1.00 5.21 -12.10
N LEU A 119 0.96 3.98 -12.62
CA LEU A 119 1.82 2.86 -12.21
C LEU A 119 3.32 3.23 -12.24
N GLU A 120 3.77 4.15 -13.10
CA GLU A 120 5.17 4.60 -13.17
C GLU A 120 5.70 5.24 -11.87
N LEU A 121 4.85 5.72 -10.96
CA LEU A 121 5.25 6.22 -9.64
C LEU A 121 5.15 5.16 -8.52
N LEU A 122 4.44 4.06 -8.78
CA LEU A 122 4.10 3.04 -7.78
C LEU A 122 4.92 1.74 -7.94
N THR A 123 5.48 1.48 -9.12
CA THR A 123 5.79 0.08 -9.51
C THR A 123 7.18 -0.46 -9.22
N LEU A 124 8.19 0.30 -8.82
CA LEU A 124 9.55 -0.25 -8.99
C LEU A 124 10.29 -0.90 -7.82
N PHE A 125 9.87 -0.80 -6.55
CA PHE A 125 10.78 -1.29 -5.49
C PHE A 125 10.25 -2.27 -4.45
N VAL A 126 8.99 -2.24 -3.99
CA VAL A 126 8.56 -3.14 -2.89
C VAL A 126 7.90 -4.45 -3.35
N TRP A 127 7.46 -4.50 -4.61
CA TRP A 127 6.65 -5.62 -5.11
C TRP A 127 7.44 -6.92 -5.29
N ASP A 128 8.76 -6.85 -5.50
CA ASP A 128 9.60 -7.99 -5.88
C ASP A 128 10.02 -8.89 -4.70
N LEU A 129 9.91 -8.44 -3.44
CA LEU A 129 10.42 -9.21 -2.31
C LEU A 129 9.34 -10.02 -1.57
N HIS A 130 8.07 -9.60 -1.59
CA HIS A 130 7.06 -10.13 -0.66
C HIS A 130 5.65 -10.39 -1.21
N HIS A 131 5.36 -10.00 -2.46
CA HIS A 131 4.04 -10.20 -3.09
C HIS A 131 2.83 -9.67 -2.27
N GLY A 132 3.01 -8.87 -1.21
CA GLY A 132 1.97 -8.43 -0.25
C GLY A 132 1.44 -7.00 -0.44
N LEU A 133 0.43 -6.60 0.35
CA LEU A 133 -0.22 -5.26 0.31
C LEU A 133 0.64 -4.12 0.88
N LEU A 134 1.86 -4.43 1.33
CA LEU A 134 2.78 -3.49 1.95
C LEU A 134 3.42 -2.58 0.91
N LEU A 135 2.59 -1.69 0.37
CA LEU A 135 2.96 -0.61 -0.49
C LEU A 135 3.59 0.48 0.38
N ARG A 136 4.92 0.61 0.34
CA ARG A 136 5.56 1.84 0.80
C ARG A 136 5.29 2.89 -0.27
N PHE A 137 4.29 3.74 -0.05
CA PHE A 137 4.10 4.93 -0.87
C PHE A 137 5.24 5.88 -0.56
N GLN A 138 6.16 6.04 -1.51
CA GLN A 138 7.06 7.18 -1.46
C GLN A 138 6.26 8.38 -2.01
N PHE A 139 5.48 9.03 -1.14
CA PHE A 139 4.72 10.26 -1.42
C PHE A 139 5.60 11.43 -1.93
N LEU A 140 6.92 11.25 -1.93
CA LEU A 140 7.95 12.29 -2.04
C LEU A 140 8.08 12.93 -3.43
N LEU A 141 7.36 12.48 -4.46
CA LEU A 141 7.55 13.01 -5.83
C LEU A 141 6.29 13.53 -6.53
N ILE A 142 5.14 13.61 -5.85
CA ILE A 142 3.89 14.07 -6.49
C ILE A 142 3.56 15.54 -6.15
N LEU A 143 4.12 16.07 -5.05
CA LEU A 143 3.84 17.44 -4.58
C LEU A 143 5.00 18.43 -4.81
N VAL A 144 6.06 18.02 -5.51
CA VAL A 144 7.14 18.89 -6.01
C VAL A 144 7.32 18.70 -7.50
#